data_AF-A0AAD7DXI0-F1
#
_entry.id   AF-A0AAD7DXI0-F1
#
_cell.length_a   1.000
_cell.length_b   1.000
_cell.length_c   1.000
_cell.angle_alpha   90.00
_cell.angle_beta   90.00
_cell.angle_gamma   90.00
#
_symmetry.space_group_name_H-M   'P 1'
#
loop_
_entity.id
_entity.type
_entity.pdbx_description
1 polymer ?
#
loop_
_entity_poly.entity_id
_entity_poly.type
_entity_poly.pdbx_seq_one_letter_code
_entity_poly.pdbx_strand_id
1 'polypeptide(L)' 'SSNGFAFLATVIHYIGNNGKLEECLIDFRELVGEHSGENMAAAVWDSLKEFGLLGRVRCFRCFRL' A
#
# COMPACT_ATOMS: atom_id res chain seq x y z
N SER A 1 11.05 -0.57 -20.37
CA SER A 1 9.70 -0.64 -20.98
C SER A 1 8.95 0.60 -20.56
N SER A 2 8.59 1.47 -21.51
CA SER A 2 7.91 2.73 -21.27
C SER A 2 6.42 2.48 -20.98
N ASN A 3 6.09 2.09 -19.75
CA ASN A 3 4.71 2.08 -19.27
C ASN A 3 4.48 3.45 -18.61
N GLY A 4 3.83 4.36 -19.33
CA GLY A 4 3.73 5.77 -18.95
C GLY A 4 2.81 6.08 -17.76
N PHE A 5 2.11 5.08 -17.22
CA PHE A 5 1.21 5.22 -16.09
C PHE A 5 1.21 3.93 -15.27
N ALA A 6 1.45 4.03 -13.96
CA ALA A 6 1.19 2.96 -13.03
C ALA A 6 0.49 3.48 -11.80
N PHE A 7 -0.37 2.63 -11.26
CA PHE A 7 -1.13 2.94 -10.06
C PHE A 7 -0.73 1.96 -8.98
N LEU A 8 -0.56 2.48 -7.77
CA LEU A 8 -0.32 1.71 -6.57
C LEU A 8 -1.55 1.84 -5.66
N ALA A 9 -2.19 0.70 -5.43
CA ALA A 9 -3.26 0.57 -4.46
C ALA A 9 -2.71 -0.09 -3.19
N THR A 10 -2.87 0.56 -2.04
CA THR A 10 -2.49 0.00 -0.74
C THR A 10 -3.75 -0.43 -0.02
N VAL A 11 -3.87 -1.73 0.25
CA VAL A 11 -5.00 -2.34 0.95
C VAL A 11 -4.52 -2.95 2.26
N ILE A 12 -5.18 -2.58 3.36
CA ILE A 12 -4.94 -3.17 4.67
C ILE A 12 -5.95 -4.26 4.92
N HIS A 13 -5.46 -5.39 5.42
CA HIS A 13 -6.27 -6.49 5.89
C HIS A 13 -6.11 -6.60 7.39
N TYR A 14 -7.22 -6.65 8.12
CA TYR A 14 -7.22 -6.75 9.59
C TYR A 14 -8.40 -7.61 10.07
N ILE A 15 -8.30 -8.12 11.29
CA ILE A 15 -9.41 -8.85 11.92
C ILE A 15 -10.26 -7.85 12.69
N GLY A 16 -11.52 -7.70 12.30
CA GLY A 16 -12.49 -6.84 12.98
C GLY A 16 -12.92 -7.40 14.33
N ASN A 17 -13.63 -6.60 15.13
CA ASN A 17 -14.14 -7.00 16.46
C ASN A 17 -15.14 -8.18 16.40
N ASN A 18 -15.69 -8.46 15.22
CA ASN A 18 -16.55 -9.61 14.92
C ASN A 18 -15.76 -10.90 14.63
N GLY A 19 -14.42 -10.86 14.67
CA GLY A 19 -13.55 -11.99 14.32
C GLY A 19 -13.46 -12.26 12.82
N LYS A 20 -14.00 -11.39 11.96
CA LYS A 20 -13.95 -11.55 10.51
C LYS A 20 -12.76 -10.80 9.91
N LEU A 21 -12.23 -11.34 8.82
CA LEU A 21 -11.24 -10.65 8.00
C LEU A 21 -11.93 -9.51 7.26
N GLU A 22 -11.46 -8.30 7.50
CA GLU A 22 -11.91 -7.08 6.84
C GLU A 22 -10.76 -6.53 6.01
N GLU A 23 -11.09 -5.92 4.87
CA GLU A 23 -10.14 -5.25 3.99
C GLU A 23 -10.54 -3.79 3.79
N CYS A 24 -9.56 -2.90 3.75
CA CYS A 24 -9.76 -1.47 3.59
C CYS A 24 -8.71 -0.92 2.63
N LEU A 25 -9.17 -0.32 1.53
CA LEU A 25 -8.32 0.47 0.64
C LEU A 25 -7.97 1.77 1.36
N ILE A 26 -6.71 1.92 1.73
CA ILE A 26 -6.23 3.12 2.43
C ILE A 26 -5.69 4.16 1.47
N ASP A 27 -5.19 3.76 0.31
CA ASP A 27 -4.52 4.66 -0.59
C ASP A 27 -4.53 4.14 -2.02
N PHE A 28 -4.73 5.04 -2.97
CA PHE A 28 -4.71 4.78 -4.40
C PHE A 28 -4.06 5.97 -5.09
N ARG A 29 -2.81 5.81 -5.52
CA ARG A 29 -2.04 6.89 -6.13
C ARG A 29 -1.33 6.44 -7.39
N GLU A 30 -1.11 7.38 -8.29
CA GLU A 30 -0.24 7.19 -9.43
C GLU A 30 1.22 7.12 -8.95
N LEU A 31 1.95 6.10 -9.39
CA LEU A 31 3.37 5.93 -9.13
C LEU A 31 4.14 6.63 -10.25
N VAL A 32 4.55 7.87 -9.99
CA VAL A 32 5.33 8.66 -10.94
C VAL A 32 6.80 8.24 -10.85
N GLY A 33 7.38 7.77 -11.96
CA GLY A 33 8.79 7.37 -12.05
C GLY A 33 9.02 5.88 -12.28
N GLU A 34 10.25 5.39 -12.05
CA GLU A 34 10.54 3.95 -12.19
C GLU A 34 9.76 3.13 -11.14
N HIS A 35 9.20 1.99 -11.56
CA HIS A 35 8.54 1.04 -10.66
C HIS A 35 9.58 0.20 -9.90
N SER A 36 10.60 0.86 -9.36
CA SER A 36 11.56 0.21 -8.47
C SER A 36 10.87 -0.14 -7.14
N GLY A 37 11.36 -1.19 -6.48
CA GLY A 37 10.86 -1.57 -5.17
C GLY A 37 10.98 -0.44 -4.14
N GLU A 38 11.99 0.42 -4.28
CA GLU A 38 12.24 1.58 -3.42
C GLU A 38 11.16 2.66 -3.61
N ASN A 39 10.78 2.97 -4.85
CA ASN A 39 9.74 3.97 -5.12
C ASN A 39 8.37 3.51 -4.61
N MET A 40 8.05 2.23 -4.82
CA MET A 40 6.84 1.61 -4.25
C MET A 40 6.87 1.61 -2.72
N ALA A 41 8.00 1.27 -2.10
CA ALA A 41 8.14 1.28 -0.65
C ALA A 41 7.98 2.70 -0.07
N ALA A 42 8.58 3.71 -0.71
CA ALA A 42 8.43 5.11 -0.31
C ALA A 42 6.97 5.56 -0.37
N ALA A 43 6.28 5.26 -1.47
CA ALA A 43 4.86 5.56 -1.64
C ALA A 43 4.01 4.93 -0.52
N VAL A 44 4.18 3.63 -0.24
CA VAL A 44 3.46 2.94 0.85
C VAL A 44 3.80 3.53 2.22
N TRP A 45 5.07 3.85 2.47
CA TRP A 45 5.53 4.38 3.74
C TRP A 45 4.93 5.75 4.06
N ASP A 46 4.78 6.60 3.04
CA ASP A 46 4.14 7.90 3.19
C ASP A 46 2.64 7.77 3.46
N SER A 47 1.94 6.85 2.79
CA SER A 47 0.53 6.55 3.09
C SER A 47 0.37 6.10 4.55
N LEU A 48 1.25 5.20 5.03
CA LEU A 48 1.19 4.74 6.42
C LEU A 48 1.49 5.81 7.46
N LYS A 49 2.37 6.77 7.15
CA LYS A 49 2.58 7.96 8.00
C LYS A 49 1.31 8.79 8.10
N GLU A 50 0.67 9.05 6.97
CA GLU A 50 -0.54 9.88 6.90
C GLU A 50 -1.67 9.31 7.76
N PHE A 51 -1.86 7.99 7.73
CA PHE A 51 -2.87 7.32 8.56
C PHE A 51 -2.41 6.99 10.00
N GLY A 52 -1.18 7.35 10.39
CA GLY A 52 -0.65 7.04 11.72
C GLY A 52 -0.53 5.54 12.00
N LEU A 53 -0.32 4.75 10.95
CA LEU A 53 -0.28 3.28 11.00
C LEU A 53 1.14 2.72 11.17
N LEU A 54 2.14 3.61 11.23
CA LEU A 54 3.51 3.23 11.53
C LEU A 54 3.59 2.50 12.88
N GLY A 55 4.19 1.30 12.87
CA GLY A 55 4.31 0.43 14.04
C GLY A 55 3.09 -0.45 14.33
N ARG A 56 1.97 -0.28 13.61
CA ARG A 56 0.78 -1.16 13.72
C ARG A 56 0.73 -2.21 12.61
N VAL A 57 1.41 -1.97 11.50
CA VAL A 57 1.53 -2.92 10.39
C VAL A 57 2.49 -4.04 10.76
N ARG A 58 2.04 -5.30 10.65
CA ARG A 58 2.85 -6.49 10.97
C ARG A 58 3.44 -7.19 9.76
N CYS A 59 2.86 -7.00 8.58
CA CYS A 59 3.28 -7.67 7.36
C CYS A 59 2.96 -6.80 6.15
N PHE A 60 3.87 -6.78 5.18
CA PHE A 60 3.65 -6.20 3.87
C PHE A 60 3.56 -7.30 2.82
N ARG A 61 2.51 -7.23 2.00
CA ARG A 61 2.38 -8.07 0.81
C ARG A 61 2.41 -7.17 -0.41
N CYS A 62 3.53 -7.18 -1.12
CA CYS A 62 3.60 -6.58 -2.44
C CYS A 62 2.91 -7.52 -3.44
N PHE A 63 1.87 -7.04 -4.12
CA PHE A 63 1.20 -7.79 -5.19
C PHE A 63 1.44 -7.06 -6.51
N ARG A 64 2.09 -7.75 -7.46
CA ARG A 64 2.34 -7.23 -8.80
C ARG A 64 1.41 -7.95 -9.77
N LEU A 65 0.47 -7.20 -10.36
CA LEU A 65 -0.38 -7.66 -11.46
C LEU A 65 0.42 -7.72 -12.76
#